data_AF-A0A8K0XVC4-F1
#
_entry.id   AF-A0A8K0XVC4-F1
#
_cell.length_a   1.000
_cell.length_b   1.000
_cell.length_c   1.000
_cell.angle_alpha   90.00
_cell.angle_beta   90.00
_cell.angle_gamma   90.00
#
_symmetry.space_group_name_H-M   'P 1'
#
loop_
_entity.id
_entity.type
_entity.pdbx_description
1 polymer ?
#
loop_
_entity_poly.entity_id
_entity_poly.type
_entity_poly.pdbx_seq_one_letter_code
_entity_poly.pdbx_strand_id
1 'polypeptide(L)'
;MDLSDLIKRIGIKPTNKRNGALDTYIENSDKKREKLEILLSEFQRVTSDESAPTFGGLWSGEQVKGYYNYLDKNINNFDFDLADVVKLTGNEQLYKIIGSDDNKNVKFGPFLSALINKNIKEGNKVQLITSIPINYLFYKLENAEAYVNIAGKWLGSDAKNSKIYADKVGFAAGLNIERCELHVKRAGNWLGCDAKNSKIYAEEAGNLAGSYMRDCELHVKKAGDYLGCDAKNSKIYAEEAGNLAGDGMKNSKLFIYKLDGKLADSCFEGNNEIYLGEKSYNEFIQNYPKYINKVKLWEKQN
;
A
#
# COMPACT_ATOMS: atom_id res chain seq x y z
N MET A 1 -12.12 -1.86 -29.76
CA MET A 1 -11.62 -0.53 -30.18
C MET A 1 -10.36 -0.80 -30.97
N ASP A 2 -10.31 -0.40 -32.24
CA ASP A 2 -9.17 -0.67 -33.13
C ASP A 2 -7.97 0.23 -32.75
N LEU A 3 -6.75 -0.27 -32.92
CA LEU A 3 -5.48 0.41 -32.70
C LEU A 3 -5.43 1.76 -33.44
N SER A 4 -6.09 1.83 -34.59
CA SER A 4 -6.23 3.04 -35.41
C SER A 4 -7.04 4.16 -34.73
N ASP A 5 -8.05 3.82 -33.92
CA ASP A 5 -8.86 4.78 -33.16
C ASP A 5 -8.11 5.32 -31.94
N LEU A 6 -7.25 4.52 -31.33
CA LEU A 6 -6.36 4.95 -30.25
C LEU A 6 -5.37 6.00 -30.78
N ILE A 7 -4.75 5.72 -31.93
CA ILE A 7 -3.78 6.62 -32.59
C ILE A 7 -4.42 7.97 -32.96
N LYS A 8 -5.65 7.98 -33.48
CA LYS A 8 -6.37 9.22 -33.84
C LYS A 8 -6.72 10.08 -32.63
N ARG A 9 -7.03 9.47 -31.48
CA ARG A 9 -7.41 10.19 -30.25
C ARG A 9 -6.22 10.87 -29.55
N ILE A 10 -4.98 10.41 -29.80
CA ILE A 10 -3.77 10.97 -29.19
C ILE A 10 -3.33 12.28 -29.87
N GLY A 11 -3.82 12.57 -31.09
CA GLY A 11 -3.78 13.92 -31.69
C GLY A 11 -2.39 14.46 -32.04
N ILE A 12 -1.48 13.66 -32.60
CA ILE A 12 -0.10 14.09 -32.92
C ILE A 12 0.18 13.94 -34.41
N LYS A 13 0.54 15.05 -35.09
CA LYS A 13 1.01 15.07 -36.49
C LYS A 13 2.53 14.86 -36.55
N PRO A 14 3.05 14.08 -37.51
CA PRO A 14 4.50 13.94 -37.70
C PRO A 14 5.09 15.23 -38.29
N THR A 15 6.12 15.79 -37.65
CA THR A 15 6.87 16.93 -38.16
C THR A 15 8.20 16.48 -38.75
N ASN A 16 8.34 16.63 -40.08
CA ASN A 16 9.58 16.42 -40.81
C ASN A 16 10.58 17.56 -40.56
N LYS A 17 11.64 17.33 -39.79
CA LYS A 17 12.96 17.98 -39.94
C LYS A 17 14.03 17.27 -39.09
N ARG A 18 15.05 16.71 -39.76
CA ARG A 18 16.17 15.94 -39.20
C ARG A 18 17.23 16.86 -38.60
N ASN A 19 17.62 16.59 -37.35
CA ASN A 19 18.74 17.21 -36.63
C ASN A 19 19.29 16.15 -35.68
N GLY A 20 20.59 15.82 -35.71
CA GLY A 20 21.12 14.61 -35.04
C GLY A 20 20.89 14.48 -33.51
N ALA A 21 20.77 15.59 -32.78
CA ALA A 21 20.35 15.59 -31.36
C ALA A 21 18.83 15.46 -31.18
N LEU A 22 18.07 15.96 -32.16
CA LEU A 22 16.63 15.73 -32.29
C LEU A 22 16.36 14.27 -32.67
N ASP A 23 17.19 13.66 -33.52
CA ASP A 23 17.04 12.27 -33.98
C ASP A 23 17.29 11.28 -32.83
N THR A 24 18.27 11.52 -31.94
CA THR A 24 18.43 10.72 -30.71
C THR A 24 17.31 10.97 -29.70
N TYR A 25 16.78 12.18 -29.63
CA TYR A 25 15.62 12.51 -28.78
C TYR A 25 14.33 11.87 -29.32
N ILE A 26 14.16 11.89 -30.64
CA ILE A 26 13.03 11.31 -31.39
C ILE A 26 13.10 9.78 -31.32
N GLU A 27 14.24 9.15 -31.59
CA GLU A 27 14.43 7.70 -31.43
C GLU A 27 14.18 7.24 -29.99
N ASN A 28 14.63 8.01 -28.99
CA ASN A 28 14.31 7.71 -27.59
C ASN A 28 12.84 7.96 -27.25
N SER A 29 12.16 8.89 -27.92
CA SER A 29 10.73 9.15 -27.76
C SER A 29 9.87 8.08 -28.44
N ASP A 30 10.30 7.60 -29.62
CA ASP A 30 9.61 6.59 -30.42
C ASP A 30 9.74 5.21 -29.77
N LYS A 31 10.93 4.85 -29.26
CA LYS A 31 11.12 3.63 -28.47
C LYS A 31 10.33 3.65 -27.15
N LYS A 32 10.25 4.79 -26.47
CA LYS A 32 9.41 4.95 -25.27
C LYS A 32 7.93 4.82 -25.60
N ARG A 33 7.51 5.34 -26.74
CA ARG A 33 6.14 5.27 -27.24
C ARG A 33 5.76 3.83 -27.59
N GLU A 34 6.62 3.12 -28.31
CA GLU A 34 6.42 1.71 -28.68
C GLU A 34 6.24 0.82 -27.44
N LYS A 35 7.10 0.98 -26.41
CA LYS A 35 6.97 0.22 -25.16
C LYS A 35 5.70 0.55 -24.37
N LEU A 36 5.26 1.82 -24.35
CA LEU A 36 3.99 2.20 -23.74
C LEU A 36 2.80 1.59 -24.49
N GLU A 37 2.83 1.60 -25.82
CA GLU A 37 1.79 1.02 -26.68
C GLU A 37 1.69 -0.50 -26.47
N ILE A 38 2.83 -1.21 -26.36
CA ILE A 38 2.86 -2.64 -26.03
C ILE A 38 2.24 -2.91 -24.65
N LEU A 39 2.63 -2.16 -23.61
CA LEU A 39 2.07 -2.33 -22.27
C LEU A 39 0.55 -2.10 -22.25
N LEU A 40 0.09 -1.04 -22.90
CA LEU A 40 -1.33 -0.70 -22.96
C LEU A 40 -2.13 -1.73 -23.77
N SER A 41 -1.57 -2.22 -24.87
CA SER A 41 -2.16 -3.28 -25.67
C SER A 41 -2.29 -4.56 -24.84
N GLU A 42 -1.25 -4.92 -24.08
CA GLU A 42 -1.27 -6.09 -23.21
C GLU A 42 -2.28 -5.92 -22.07
N PHE A 43 -2.29 -4.77 -21.41
CA PHE A 43 -3.29 -4.45 -20.39
C PHE A 43 -4.71 -4.56 -20.95
N GLN A 44 -4.97 -3.96 -22.11
CA GLN A 44 -6.28 -4.06 -22.77
C GLN A 44 -6.64 -5.50 -23.14
N ARG A 45 -5.68 -6.28 -23.65
CA ARG A 45 -5.86 -7.69 -24.01
C ARG A 45 -6.28 -8.52 -22.80
N VAL A 46 -5.54 -8.43 -21.69
CA VAL A 46 -5.83 -9.23 -20.48
C VAL A 46 -7.05 -8.72 -19.70
N THR A 47 -7.37 -7.43 -19.80
CA THR A 47 -8.54 -6.86 -19.10
C THR A 47 -9.87 -6.98 -19.84
N SER A 48 -9.81 -7.17 -21.16
CA SER A 48 -10.99 -7.38 -22.02
C SER A 48 -11.27 -8.85 -22.30
N ASP A 49 -10.43 -9.76 -21.81
CA ASP A 49 -10.67 -11.20 -21.93
C ASP A 49 -11.88 -11.60 -21.10
N GLU A 50 -12.89 -12.20 -21.74
CA GLU A 50 -14.13 -12.64 -21.11
C GLU A 50 -13.92 -13.79 -20.10
N SER A 51 -12.79 -14.50 -20.21
CA SER A 51 -12.38 -15.52 -19.24
C SER A 51 -11.71 -14.94 -17.99
N ALA A 52 -11.34 -13.65 -18.00
CA ALA A 52 -10.78 -13.00 -16.83
C ALA A 52 -11.83 -12.98 -15.70
N PRO A 53 -11.47 -13.36 -14.46
CA PRO A 53 -12.40 -13.33 -13.34
C PRO A 53 -13.10 -11.97 -13.23
N THR A 54 -14.43 -11.99 -13.18
CA THR A 54 -15.25 -10.77 -13.15
C THR A 54 -15.26 -10.14 -11.77
N PHE A 55 -15.34 -8.81 -11.77
CA PHE A 55 -15.22 -7.97 -10.58
C PHE A 55 -16.64 -7.67 -10.11
N GLY A 56 -17.16 -8.45 -9.17
CA GLY A 56 -18.52 -8.27 -8.66
C GLY A 56 -18.55 -7.51 -7.35
N GLY A 57 -18.85 -6.21 -7.38
CA GLY A 57 -19.12 -5.39 -6.17
C GLY A 57 -17.90 -5.06 -5.29
N LEU A 58 -18.16 -4.72 -4.02
CA LEU A 58 -17.14 -4.43 -2.99
C LEU A 58 -16.20 -5.63 -2.85
N TRP A 59 -15.05 -5.49 -3.49
CA TRP A 59 -14.06 -6.53 -3.71
C TRP A 59 -13.64 -7.31 -2.48
N SER A 60 -14.03 -8.59 -2.44
CA SER A 60 -13.46 -9.55 -1.51
C SER A 60 -12.03 -9.90 -1.95
N GLY A 61 -11.14 -10.19 -0.99
CA GLY A 61 -9.75 -10.57 -1.30
C GLY A 61 -9.63 -11.78 -2.25
N GLU A 62 -10.65 -12.63 -2.33
CA GLU A 62 -10.67 -13.78 -3.24
C GLU A 62 -10.76 -13.39 -4.72
N GLN A 63 -11.56 -12.38 -5.07
CA GLN A 63 -11.72 -11.93 -6.46
C GLN A 63 -10.41 -11.34 -6.99
N VAL A 64 -9.72 -10.51 -6.20
CA VAL A 64 -8.42 -9.93 -6.55
C VAL A 64 -7.37 -11.01 -6.68
N LYS A 65 -7.35 -11.99 -5.76
CA LYS A 65 -6.45 -13.14 -5.83
C LYS A 65 -6.69 -13.95 -7.11
N GLY A 66 -7.94 -14.22 -7.47
CA GLY A 66 -8.32 -14.91 -8.71
C GLY A 66 -7.85 -14.16 -9.94
N TYR A 67 -8.12 -12.86 -10.00
CA TYR A 67 -7.69 -12.00 -11.11
C TYR A 67 -6.17 -11.92 -11.22
N TYR A 68 -5.45 -11.71 -10.12
CA TYR A 68 -3.98 -11.70 -10.12
C TYR A 68 -3.41 -13.03 -10.62
N ASN A 69 -3.96 -14.16 -10.18
CA ASN A 69 -3.51 -15.48 -10.65
C ASN A 69 -3.78 -15.69 -12.15
N TYR A 70 -4.88 -15.12 -12.67
CA TYR A 70 -5.13 -15.08 -14.11
C TYR A 70 -4.08 -14.23 -14.83
N LEU A 71 -3.75 -13.04 -14.32
CA LEU A 71 -2.73 -12.16 -14.89
C LEU A 71 -1.35 -12.81 -14.91
N ASP A 72 -0.94 -13.40 -13.78
CA ASP A 72 0.35 -14.09 -13.65
C ASP A 72 0.52 -15.20 -14.69
N LYS A 73 -0.55 -15.90 -15.05
CA LYS A 73 -0.53 -16.93 -16.11
C LYS A 73 -0.57 -16.38 -17.52
N ASN A 74 -1.35 -15.31 -17.74
CA ASN A 74 -1.72 -14.87 -19.08
C ASN A 74 -0.94 -13.66 -19.60
N ILE A 75 -0.24 -12.91 -18.73
CA ILE A 75 0.68 -11.87 -19.18
C ILE A 75 1.85 -12.55 -19.88
N ASN A 76 2.07 -12.25 -21.16
CA ASN A 76 3.20 -12.82 -21.88
C ASN A 76 4.51 -12.22 -21.35
N ASN A 77 5.58 -13.02 -21.33
CA ASN A 77 6.94 -12.51 -21.07
C ASN A 77 7.40 -11.70 -22.29
N PHE A 78 6.90 -10.47 -22.42
CA PHE A 78 7.51 -9.50 -23.32
C PHE A 78 8.88 -9.11 -22.77
N ASP A 79 9.77 -8.67 -23.66
CA ASP A 79 11.08 -8.15 -23.32
C ASP A 79 10.93 -6.77 -22.64
N PHE A 80 10.45 -6.81 -21.40
CA PHE A 80 10.11 -5.66 -20.57
C PHE A 80 10.95 -5.73 -19.31
N ASP A 81 11.96 -4.85 -19.21
CA ASP A 81 12.75 -4.79 -18.00
C ASP A 81 12.05 -3.95 -16.92
N LEU A 82 12.52 -4.06 -15.68
CA LEU A 82 11.97 -3.27 -14.57
C LEU A 82 12.13 -1.75 -14.81
N ALA A 83 13.16 -1.32 -15.53
CA ALA A 83 13.40 0.08 -15.82
C ALA A 83 12.36 0.67 -16.79
N ASP A 84 11.83 -0.15 -17.70
CA ASP A 84 10.72 0.23 -18.56
C ASP A 84 9.45 0.47 -17.74
N VAL A 85 9.12 -0.43 -16.79
CA VAL A 85 7.97 -0.27 -15.89
C VAL A 85 8.07 1.05 -15.11
N VAL A 86 9.25 1.33 -14.55
CA VAL A 86 9.53 2.58 -13.81
C VAL A 86 9.31 3.80 -14.70
N LYS A 87 9.90 3.83 -15.90
CA LYS A 87 9.75 4.95 -16.84
C LYS A 87 8.30 5.17 -17.27
N LEU A 88 7.53 4.10 -17.41
CA LEU A 88 6.13 4.17 -17.81
C LEU A 88 5.21 4.74 -16.74
N THR A 89 5.44 4.40 -15.46
CA THR A 89 4.61 4.95 -14.38
C THR A 89 4.72 6.47 -14.27
N GLY A 90 5.85 7.07 -14.67
CA GLY A 90 6.00 8.52 -14.74
C GLY A 90 5.28 9.19 -15.93
N ASN A 91 4.61 8.45 -16.82
CA ASN A 91 4.01 8.99 -18.03
C ASN A 91 2.53 9.37 -17.85
N GLU A 92 2.21 10.66 -17.94
CA GLU A 92 0.83 11.17 -17.79
C GLU A 92 -0.18 10.60 -18.80
N GLN A 93 0.26 10.18 -20.00
CA GLN A 93 -0.64 9.61 -21.00
C GLN A 93 -1.22 8.27 -20.56
N LEU A 94 -0.46 7.48 -19.80
CA LEU A 94 -0.93 6.22 -19.19
C LEU A 94 -2.18 6.48 -18.35
N TYR A 95 -2.16 7.56 -17.57
CA TYR A 95 -3.24 7.94 -16.67
C TYR A 95 -4.47 8.51 -17.38
N LYS A 96 -4.31 9.09 -18.58
CA LYS A 96 -5.46 9.45 -19.42
C LYS A 96 -6.20 8.22 -19.95
N ILE A 97 -5.50 7.10 -20.14
CA ILE A 97 -6.07 5.86 -20.70
C ILE A 97 -6.70 4.98 -19.61
N ILE A 98 -6.02 4.87 -18.47
CA ILE A 98 -6.59 4.25 -17.26
C ILE A 98 -7.78 5.10 -16.78
N GLY A 99 -7.66 6.43 -16.87
CA GLY A 99 -8.66 7.38 -16.42
C GLY A 99 -8.83 7.40 -14.90
N SER A 100 -9.82 8.15 -14.43
CA SER A 100 -10.31 8.12 -13.05
C SER A 100 -11.38 7.04 -12.81
N ASP A 101 -11.53 6.11 -13.74
CA ASP A 101 -12.49 5.02 -13.62
C ASP A 101 -11.98 4.02 -12.58
N ASP A 102 -12.66 3.97 -11.44
CA ASP A 102 -12.32 3.08 -10.34
C ASP A 102 -12.18 1.63 -10.82
N ASN A 103 -12.99 1.18 -11.78
CA ASN A 103 -12.92 -0.18 -12.33
C ASN A 103 -11.62 -0.45 -13.12
N LYS A 104 -11.09 0.56 -13.80
CA LYS A 104 -9.80 0.42 -14.49
C LYS A 104 -8.65 0.53 -13.51
N ASN A 105 -8.75 1.41 -12.52
CA ASN A 105 -7.71 1.58 -11.50
C ASN A 105 -7.49 0.29 -10.68
N VAL A 106 -8.59 -0.38 -10.28
CA VAL A 106 -8.52 -1.67 -9.56
C VAL A 106 -8.02 -2.84 -10.41
N LYS A 107 -8.13 -2.76 -11.75
CA LYS A 107 -7.50 -3.73 -12.67
C LYS A 107 -6.03 -3.44 -12.89
N PHE A 108 -5.68 -2.17 -12.98
CA PHE A 108 -4.36 -1.74 -13.39
C PHE A 108 -3.27 -2.04 -12.36
N GLY A 109 -3.52 -1.84 -11.06
CA GLY A 109 -2.50 -2.12 -10.06
C GLY A 109 -2.14 -3.61 -9.89
N PRO A 110 -3.10 -4.56 -9.88
CA PRO A 110 -2.78 -5.98 -9.92
C PRO A 110 -2.02 -6.37 -11.19
N PHE A 111 -2.38 -5.79 -12.34
CA PHE A 111 -1.63 -5.97 -13.60
C PHE A 111 -0.18 -5.50 -13.48
N LEU A 112 0.03 -4.28 -12.98
CA LEU A 112 1.37 -3.73 -12.79
C LEU A 112 2.18 -4.53 -11.78
N SER A 113 1.54 -4.99 -10.71
CA SER A 113 2.18 -5.85 -9.70
C SER A 113 2.59 -7.20 -10.28
N ALA A 114 1.75 -7.83 -11.10
CA ALA A 114 2.09 -9.08 -11.79
C ALA A 114 3.28 -8.88 -12.74
N LEU A 115 3.30 -7.78 -13.50
CA LEU A 115 4.44 -7.43 -14.35
C LEU A 115 5.74 -7.24 -13.55
N ILE A 116 5.67 -6.53 -12.42
CA ILE A 116 6.82 -6.34 -11.54
C ILE A 116 7.30 -7.69 -11.00
N ASN A 117 6.39 -8.50 -10.45
CA ASN A 117 6.74 -9.78 -9.82
C ASN A 117 7.32 -10.80 -10.80
N LYS A 118 6.94 -10.75 -12.09
CA LYS A 118 7.58 -11.57 -13.14
C LYS A 118 9.01 -11.19 -13.45
N ASN A 119 9.36 -9.91 -13.29
CA ASN A 119 10.63 -9.35 -13.75
C ASN A 119 11.60 -8.98 -12.62
N ILE A 120 11.11 -8.93 -11.38
CA ILE A 120 11.91 -8.61 -10.21
C ILE A 120 12.68 -9.86 -9.76
N LYS A 121 13.95 -9.66 -9.43
CA LYS A 121 14.79 -10.70 -8.81
C LYS A 121 14.87 -10.46 -7.31
N GLU A 122 15.19 -11.50 -6.56
CA GLU A 122 15.44 -11.38 -5.13
C GLU A 122 16.47 -10.28 -4.81
N GLY A 123 16.14 -9.42 -3.85
CA GLY A 123 16.94 -8.28 -3.43
C GLY A 123 16.88 -7.06 -4.35
N ASN A 124 16.16 -7.12 -5.48
CA ASN A 124 16.01 -5.97 -6.36
C ASN A 124 15.17 -4.87 -5.72
N LYS A 125 15.43 -3.64 -6.17
CA LYS A 125 14.65 -2.45 -5.84
C LYS A 125 13.80 -2.02 -7.03
N VAL A 126 12.54 -1.68 -6.78
CA VAL A 126 11.65 -1.03 -7.74
C VAL A 126 11.22 0.33 -7.20
N GLN A 127 11.25 1.37 -8.04
CA GLN A 127 10.80 2.70 -7.66
C GLN A 127 9.81 3.22 -8.68
N LEU A 128 8.57 3.41 -8.27
CA LEU A 128 7.52 3.97 -9.12
C LEU A 128 7.26 5.42 -8.74
N ILE A 129 7.06 6.26 -9.75
CA ILE A 129 6.55 7.62 -9.55
C ILE A 129 5.23 7.66 -10.29
N THR A 130 4.13 7.83 -9.57
CA THR A 130 2.78 7.81 -10.12
C THR A 130 2.14 9.19 -10.00
N SER A 131 1.37 9.58 -11.02
CA SER A 131 0.65 10.87 -11.01
C SER A 131 -0.72 10.77 -10.35
N ILE A 132 -1.26 9.55 -10.18
CA ILE A 132 -2.52 9.27 -9.50
C ILE A 132 -2.35 8.09 -8.52
N PRO A 133 -3.19 7.99 -7.48
CA PRO A 133 -3.24 6.80 -6.65
C PRO A 133 -3.67 5.57 -7.47
N ILE A 134 -2.88 4.49 -7.43
CA ILE A 134 -3.23 3.19 -8.02
C ILE A 134 -3.49 2.18 -6.90
N ASN A 135 -4.63 1.50 -6.94
CA ASN A 135 -5.01 0.47 -5.96
C ASN A 135 -4.21 -0.83 -6.19
N TYR A 136 -3.89 -1.58 -5.14
CA TYR A 136 -3.17 -2.86 -5.21
C TYR A 136 -1.79 -2.79 -5.90
N LEU A 137 -1.09 -1.66 -5.80
CA LEU A 137 0.33 -1.63 -6.16
C LEU A 137 1.14 -2.53 -5.25
N PHE A 138 2.16 -3.19 -5.80
CA PHE A 138 3.03 -4.15 -5.11
C PHE A 138 2.26 -5.30 -4.44
N TYR A 139 1.11 -5.68 -5.01
CA TYR A 139 0.34 -6.84 -4.55
C TYR A 139 1.18 -8.11 -4.68
N LYS A 140 1.24 -8.92 -3.61
CA LYS A 140 2.06 -10.14 -3.52
C LYS A 140 3.55 -9.95 -3.86
N LEU A 141 4.10 -8.76 -3.68
CA LEU A 141 5.53 -8.53 -3.83
C LEU A 141 6.31 -9.49 -2.93
N GLU A 142 7.33 -10.15 -3.45
CA GLU A 142 8.11 -11.14 -2.70
C GLU A 142 9.62 -10.89 -2.84
N ASN A 143 10.33 -10.98 -1.70
CA ASN A 143 11.79 -10.89 -1.60
C ASN A 143 12.40 -9.63 -2.27
N ALA A 144 11.71 -8.49 -2.20
CA ALA A 144 12.14 -7.28 -2.90
C ALA A 144 11.89 -6.00 -2.10
N GLU A 145 12.44 -4.90 -2.60
CA GLU A 145 12.26 -3.57 -2.03
C GLU A 145 11.52 -2.66 -3.02
N ALA A 146 10.49 -1.96 -2.57
CA ALA A 146 9.63 -1.16 -3.43
C ALA A 146 9.38 0.23 -2.87
N TYR A 147 9.39 1.23 -3.75
CA TYR A 147 9.19 2.63 -3.44
C TYR A 147 8.09 3.21 -4.33
N VAL A 148 7.19 4.00 -3.75
CA VAL A 148 6.20 4.76 -4.53
C VAL A 148 5.86 6.09 -3.86
N ASN A 149 5.76 7.19 -4.61
CA ASN A 149 5.33 8.47 -4.04
C ASN A 149 3.86 8.43 -3.58
N ILE A 150 2.95 7.93 -4.42
CA ILE A 150 1.52 7.83 -4.10
C ILE A 150 0.91 6.50 -4.53
N ALA A 151 0.12 5.91 -3.64
CA ALA A 151 -0.64 4.70 -3.91
C ALA A 151 -2.10 4.86 -3.47
N GLY A 152 -2.98 4.10 -4.12
CA GLY A 152 -4.38 4.01 -3.75
C GLY A 152 -4.58 3.11 -2.53
N LYS A 153 -5.66 2.34 -2.56
CA LYS A 153 -6.01 1.36 -1.54
C LYS A 153 -5.17 0.09 -1.69
N TRP A 154 -4.92 -0.63 -0.58
CA TRP A 154 -4.29 -1.96 -0.55
C TRP A 154 -2.86 -2.04 -1.11
N LEU A 155 -2.06 -0.98 -0.96
CA LEU A 155 -0.63 -1.02 -1.28
C LEU A 155 0.05 -2.19 -0.56
N GLY A 156 0.83 -2.99 -1.28
CA GLY A 156 1.61 -4.08 -0.70
C GLY A 156 0.78 -5.23 -0.15
N SER A 157 -0.52 -5.30 -0.45
CA SER A 157 -1.38 -6.35 0.09
C SER A 157 -0.84 -7.74 -0.28
N ASP A 158 -0.85 -8.65 0.70
CA ASP A 158 -0.31 -10.02 0.61
C ASP A 158 1.20 -10.11 0.25
N ALA A 159 1.97 -9.02 0.38
CA ALA A 159 3.42 -9.04 0.17
C ALA A 159 4.16 -9.88 1.24
N LYS A 160 5.28 -10.48 0.86
CA LYS A 160 6.10 -11.34 1.72
C LYS A 160 7.58 -11.00 1.66
N ASN A 161 8.28 -11.09 2.79
CA ASN A 161 9.74 -10.93 2.87
C ASN A 161 10.25 -9.66 2.16
N SER A 162 9.47 -8.57 2.19
CA SER A 162 9.71 -7.40 1.35
C SER A 162 9.75 -6.11 2.16
N LYS A 163 10.38 -5.08 1.60
CA LYS A 163 10.37 -3.72 2.14
C LYS A 163 9.59 -2.79 1.24
N ILE A 164 8.66 -2.03 1.77
CA ILE A 164 7.79 -1.15 0.97
C ILE A 164 7.78 0.24 1.58
N TYR A 165 8.05 1.25 0.76
CA TYR A 165 8.13 2.65 1.12
C TYR A 165 7.12 3.47 0.32
N ALA A 166 6.33 4.31 1.00
CA ALA A 166 5.46 5.27 0.32
C ALA A 166 5.28 6.60 1.05
N ASP A 167 5.03 7.69 0.33
CA ASP A 167 4.70 8.97 0.97
C ASP A 167 3.22 9.06 1.33
N LYS A 168 2.33 8.70 0.40
CA LYS A 168 0.87 8.76 0.62
C LYS A 168 0.17 7.51 0.13
N VAL A 169 -0.64 6.91 0.98
CA VAL A 169 -1.39 5.69 0.69
C VAL A 169 -2.84 5.83 1.15
N GLY A 170 -3.75 5.21 0.40
CA GLY A 170 -5.16 5.13 0.77
C GLY A 170 -5.45 4.10 1.86
N PHE A 171 -6.64 3.51 1.78
CA PHE A 171 -7.17 2.52 2.71
C PHE A 171 -6.35 1.22 2.71
N ALA A 172 -6.13 0.64 3.89
CA ALA A 172 -5.57 -0.71 4.10
C ALA A 172 -4.19 -0.97 3.45
N ALA A 173 -3.27 -0.01 3.55
CA ALA A 173 -1.88 -0.23 3.19
C ALA A 173 -1.29 -1.38 4.02
N GLY A 174 -0.60 -2.34 3.41
CA GLY A 174 0.00 -3.47 4.10
C GLY A 174 -0.98 -4.53 4.60
N LEU A 175 -2.16 -4.65 3.98
CA LEU A 175 -3.11 -5.71 4.31
C LEU A 175 -2.47 -7.10 4.14
N ASN A 176 -2.54 -7.97 5.15
CA ASN A 176 -2.03 -9.35 5.11
C ASN A 176 -0.52 -9.49 4.79
N ILE A 177 0.31 -8.47 5.03
CA ILE A 177 1.76 -8.61 4.81
C ILE A 177 2.39 -9.60 5.79
N GLU A 178 3.43 -10.32 5.34
CA GLU A 178 4.11 -11.33 6.16
C GLU A 178 5.63 -11.17 6.07
N ARG A 179 6.32 -11.04 7.22
CA ARG A 179 7.78 -10.80 7.27
C ARG A 179 8.21 -9.58 6.45
N CYS A 180 7.43 -8.51 6.49
CA CYS A 180 7.67 -7.30 5.74
C CYS A 180 8.08 -6.12 6.63
N GLU A 181 8.70 -5.13 6.01
CA GLU A 181 8.94 -3.81 6.58
C GLU A 181 8.18 -2.77 5.75
N LEU A 182 7.17 -2.11 6.34
CA LEU A 182 6.34 -1.12 5.67
C LEU A 182 6.60 0.27 6.25
N HIS A 183 7.01 1.22 5.42
CA HIS A 183 7.22 2.62 5.77
C HIS A 183 6.28 3.50 4.98
N VAL A 184 5.37 4.21 5.64
CA VAL A 184 4.43 5.11 4.97
C VAL A 184 4.37 6.45 5.68
N LYS A 185 4.57 7.59 5.00
CA LYS A 185 4.41 8.87 5.72
C LYS A 185 2.96 9.07 6.13
N ARG A 186 2.01 8.89 5.20
CA ARG A 186 0.58 9.08 5.45
C ARG A 186 -0.22 7.90 4.90
N ALA A 187 -0.99 7.24 5.75
CA ALA A 187 -1.89 6.16 5.40
C ALA A 187 -3.33 6.45 5.81
N GLY A 188 -4.29 5.91 5.06
CA GLY A 188 -5.69 5.91 5.44
C GLY A 188 -5.99 4.96 6.61
N ASN A 189 -7.26 4.62 6.77
CA ASN A 189 -7.69 3.64 7.76
C ASN A 189 -7.11 2.24 7.46
N TRP A 190 -7.04 1.38 8.47
CA TRP A 190 -6.64 -0.04 8.34
C TRP A 190 -5.18 -0.29 7.94
N LEU A 191 -4.27 0.65 8.23
CA LEU A 191 -2.84 0.46 8.02
C LEU A 191 -2.34 -0.82 8.71
N GLY A 192 -1.67 -1.70 7.97
CA GLY A 192 -1.07 -2.92 8.51
C GLY A 192 -2.09 -3.96 8.99
N CYS A 193 -3.34 -3.88 8.52
CA CYS A 193 -4.37 -4.83 8.93
C CYS A 193 -3.95 -6.27 8.62
N ASP A 194 -4.19 -7.19 9.56
CA ASP A 194 -3.87 -8.62 9.43
C ASP A 194 -2.39 -8.93 9.14
N ALA A 195 -1.48 -7.97 9.37
CA ALA A 195 -0.05 -8.17 9.19
C ALA A 195 0.48 -9.26 10.15
N LYS A 196 1.52 -9.98 9.71
CA LYS A 196 2.16 -11.06 10.48
C LYS A 196 3.67 -10.91 10.47
N ASN A 197 4.32 -11.09 11.63
CA ASN A 197 5.78 -11.08 11.74
C ASN A 197 6.44 -9.86 11.07
N SER A 198 5.79 -8.70 11.11
CA SER A 198 6.16 -7.53 10.30
C SER A 198 6.43 -6.30 11.15
N LYS A 199 7.18 -5.35 10.58
CA LYS A 199 7.43 -4.03 11.17
C LYS A 199 6.77 -2.95 10.31
N ILE A 200 5.99 -2.08 10.92
CA ILE A 200 5.23 -1.04 10.23
C ILE A 200 5.53 0.30 10.86
N TYR A 201 5.85 1.29 10.04
CA TYR A 201 6.21 2.65 10.44
C TYR A 201 5.33 3.65 9.70
N ALA A 202 4.74 4.60 10.44
CA ALA A 202 4.01 5.70 9.84
C ALA A 202 4.13 7.04 10.57
N GLU A 203 4.00 8.15 9.85
CA GLU A 203 3.82 9.45 10.51
C GLU A 203 2.35 9.68 10.86
N GLU A 204 1.46 9.45 9.90
CA GLU A 204 0.01 9.55 10.09
C GLU A 204 -0.68 8.26 9.61
N ALA A 205 -1.58 7.73 10.43
CA ALA A 205 -2.48 6.65 10.07
C ALA A 205 -3.92 6.99 10.48
N GLY A 206 -4.89 6.53 9.69
CA GLY A 206 -6.31 6.67 10.02
C GLY A 206 -6.75 5.74 11.15
N ASN A 207 -8.07 5.53 11.24
CA ASN A 207 -8.66 4.61 12.22
C ASN A 207 -8.20 3.16 11.95
N LEU A 208 -8.20 2.33 12.99
CA LEU A 208 -7.93 0.89 12.89
C LEU A 208 -6.51 0.57 12.35
N ALA A 209 -5.54 1.46 12.62
CA ALA A 209 -4.14 1.17 12.34
C ALA A 209 -3.66 0.00 13.23
N GLY A 210 -2.99 -0.98 12.62
CA GLY A 210 -2.52 -2.19 13.30
C GLY A 210 -3.61 -3.18 13.67
N SER A 211 -4.81 -3.07 13.09
CA SER A 211 -5.90 -3.99 13.44
C SER A 211 -5.57 -5.43 13.04
N TYR A 212 -5.94 -6.40 13.88
CA TYR A 212 -5.77 -7.84 13.67
C TYR A 212 -4.32 -8.33 13.46
N MET A 213 -3.32 -7.47 13.58
CA MET A 213 -1.91 -7.85 13.35
C MET A 213 -1.42 -8.83 14.42
N ARG A 214 -0.45 -9.69 14.05
CA ARG A 214 0.08 -10.75 14.90
C ARG A 214 1.59 -10.80 14.87
N ASP A 215 2.21 -10.86 16.04
CA ASP A 215 3.67 -10.94 16.16
C ASP A 215 4.35 -9.76 15.43
N CYS A 216 3.75 -8.57 15.50
CA CYS A 216 4.17 -7.38 14.76
C CYS A 216 4.67 -6.26 15.68
N GLU A 217 5.36 -5.31 15.06
CA GLU A 217 5.75 -4.05 15.65
C GLU A 217 5.20 -2.89 14.82
N LEU A 218 4.39 -2.02 15.43
CA LEU A 218 3.82 -0.82 14.80
C LEU A 218 4.37 0.43 15.50
N HIS A 219 4.96 1.33 14.71
CA HIS A 219 5.38 2.66 15.13
C HIS A 219 4.58 3.70 14.35
N VAL A 220 3.86 4.56 15.03
CA VAL A 220 3.08 5.64 14.38
C VAL A 220 3.25 6.94 15.15
N LYS A 221 3.42 8.09 14.48
CA LYS A 221 3.39 9.38 15.21
C LYS A 221 1.95 9.71 15.62
N LYS A 222 1.01 9.67 14.68
CA LYS A 222 -0.41 9.94 14.93
C LYS A 222 -1.32 8.87 14.33
N ALA A 223 -2.16 8.28 15.15
CA ALA A 223 -3.19 7.33 14.74
C ALA A 223 -4.60 7.80 15.12
N GLY A 224 -5.59 7.42 14.31
CA GLY A 224 -7.00 7.62 14.62
C GLY A 224 -7.54 6.69 15.71
N ASP A 225 -8.86 6.51 15.71
CA ASP A 225 -9.55 5.65 16.67
C ASP A 225 -9.23 4.18 16.46
N TYR A 226 -9.37 3.37 17.51
CA TYR A 226 -9.20 1.92 17.50
C TYR A 226 -7.80 1.46 17.06
N LEU A 227 -6.76 2.23 17.41
CA LEU A 227 -5.37 1.81 17.21
C LEU A 227 -5.12 0.44 17.86
N GLY A 228 -4.59 -0.50 17.09
CA GLY A 228 -4.23 -1.85 17.56
C GLY A 228 -5.41 -2.75 17.87
N CYS A 229 -6.58 -2.49 17.30
CA CYS A 229 -7.78 -3.29 17.54
C CYS A 229 -7.54 -4.77 17.19
N ASP A 230 -7.89 -5.68 18.09
CA ASP A 230 -7.70 -7.13 17.94
C ASP A 230 -6.24 -7.57 17.67
N ALA A 231 -5.24 -6.73 17.95
CA ALA A 231 -3.83 -7.06 17.79
C ALA A 231 -3.39 -8.17 18.78
N LYS A 232 -2.51 -9.07 18.34
CA LYS A 232 -2.06 -10.22 19.16
C LYS A 232 -0.54 -10.31 19.19
N ASN A 233 0.03 -10.60 20.36
CA ASN A 233 1.46 -10.77 20.56
C ASN A 233 2.31 -9.64 19.94
N SER A 234 1.80 -8.41 19.93
CA SER A 234 2.39 -7.31 19.17
C SER A 234 2.81 -6.15 20.07
N LYS A 235 3.69 -5.31 19.56
CA LYS A 235 4.10 -4.05 20.21
C LYS A 235 3.64 -2.87 19.37
N ILE A 236 2.95 -1.93 19.99
CA ILE A 236 2.39 -0.75 19.32
C ILE A 236 2.91 0.50 20.04
N TYR A 237 3.53 1.40 19.28
CA TYR A 237 4.05 2.67 19.73
C TYR A 237 3.35 3.81 18.99
N ALA A 238 2.74 4.73 19.73
CA ALA A 238 2.09 5.91 19.20
C ALA A 238 2.48 7.19 19.96
N GLU A 239 2.85 8.26 19.26
CA GLU A 239 2.97 9.58 19.93
C GLU A 239 1.58 10.16 20.24
N GLU A 240 0.62 9.99 19.35
CA GLU A 240 -0.79 10.36 19.52
C GLU A 240 -1.70 9.23 19.03
N ALA A 241 -2.69 8.87 19.84
CA ALA A 241 -3.71 7.88 19.47
C ALA A 241 -5.12 8.38 19.82
N GLY A 242 -6.10 8.05 18.98
CA GLY A 242 -7.50 8.38 19.18
C GLY A 242 -8.21 7.48 20.21
N ASN A 243 -9.53 7.50 20.15
CA ASN A 243 -10.39 6.82 21.09
C ASN A 243 -10.36 5.29 20.90
N LEU A 244 -10.61 4.55 21.98
CA LEU A 244 -10.72 3.09 22.01
C LEU A 244 -9.47 2.35 21.52
N ALA A 245 -8.28 2.93 21.74
CA ALA A 245 -7.03 2.23 21.47
C ALA A 245 -6.92 0.95 22.30
N GLY A 246 -6.41 -0.11 21.66
CA GLY A 246 -6.23 -1.44 22.24
C GLY A 246 -7.50 -2.29 22.34
N ASP A 247 -8.60 -1.92 21.66
CA ASP A 247 -9.83 -2.72 21.72
C ASP A 247 -9.60 -4.17 21.29
N GLY A 248 -9.94 -5.15 22.12
CA GLY A 248 -9.80 -6.57 21.81
C GLY A 248 -8.36 -7.09 21.71
N MET A 249 -7.34 -6.27 21.98
CA MET A 249 -5.94 -6.69 21.91
C MET A 249 -5.63 -7.81 22.92
N LYS A 250 -4.69 -8.71 22.60
CA LYS A 250 -4.29 -9.84 23.46
C LYS A 250 -2.79 -10.05 23.50
N ASN A 251 -2.24 -10.30 24.69
CA ASN A 251 -0.82 -10.55 24.94
C ASN A 251 0.10 -9.51 24.27
N SER A 252 -0.33 -8.25 24.23
CA SER A 252 0.31 -7.20 23.45
C SER A 252 0.73 -6.02 24.34
N LYS A 253 1.63 -5.19 23.85
CA LYS A 253 2.08 -3.98 24.53
C LYS A 253 1.65 -2.75 23.75
N LEU A 254 1.03 -1.80 24.44
CA LEU A 254 0.57 -0.54 23.86
C LEU A 254 1.25 0.62 24.59
N PHE A 255 1.99 1.43 23.83
CA PHE A 255 2.69 2.62 24.29
C PHE A 255 2.09 3.83 23.59
N ILE A 256 1.42 4.71 24.34
CA ILE A 256 0.77 5.91 23.82
C ILE A 256 1.26 7.11 24.60
N TYR A 257 1.93 8.07 23.94
CA TYR A 257 2.43 9.25 24.64
C TYR A 257 1.29 10.23 24.96
N LYS A 258 0.44 10.52 23.97
CA LYS A 258 -0.75 11.34 24.08
C LYS A 258 -1.99 10.56 23.64
N LEU A 259 -2.92 10.37 24.56
CA LEU A 259 -4.23 9.75 24.29
C LEU A 259 -5.30 10.83 24.11
N ASP A 260 -5.94 10.87 22.95
CA ASP A 260 -7.08 11.74 22.66
C ASP A 260 -8.38 10.92 22.68
N GLY A 261 -8.91 10.73 23.89
CA GLY A 261 -10.06 9.88 24.15
C GLY A 261 -9.83 8.95 25.34
N LYS A 262 -10.37 7.73 25.28
CA LYS A 262 -10.14 6.70 26.30
C LYS A 262 -9.55 5.43 25.69
N LEU A 263 -8.85 4.66 26.52
CA LEU A 263 -8.52 3.27 26.19
C LEU A 263 -9.79 2.41 26.16
N ALA A 264 -9.78 1.35 25.38
CA ALA A 264 -10.85 0.35 25.42
C ALA A 264 -10.78 -0.46 26.72
N ASP A 265 -11.93 -0.77 27.35
CA ASP A 265 -11.94 -1.56 28.58
C ASP A 265 -11.29 -2.95 28.38
N SER A 266 -11.45 -3.52 27.18
CA SER A 266 -10.90 -4.80 26.74
C SER A 266 -9.36 -4.83 26.68
N CYS A 267 -8.69 -3.68 26.55
CA CYS A 267 -7.21 -3.63 26.54
C CYS A 267 -6.60 -4.03 27.90
N PHE A 268 -7.40 -4.01 28.97
CA PHE A 268 -7.01 -4.37 30.34
C PHE A 268 -7.32 -5.82 30.72
N GLU A 269 -7.77 -6.62 29.75
CA GLU A 269 -8.02 -8.05 29.90
C GLU A 269 -6.78 -8.86 29.52
N GLY A 270 -6.58 -10.00 30.17
CA GLY A 270 -5.44 -10.89 29.89
C GLY A 270 -4.08 -10.28 30.23
N ASN A 271 -3.06 -10.63 29.43
CA ASN A 271 -1.65 -10.28 29.67
C ASN A 271 -1.17 -9.08 28.85
N ASN A 272 -2.04 -8.09 28.62
CA ASN A 272 -1.64 -6.86 27.94
C ASN A 272 -0.85 -5.95 28.88
N GLU A 273 0.06 -5.17 28.32
CA GLU A 273 0.77 -4.13 29.07
C GLU A 273 0.53 -2.76 28.42
N ILE A 274 0.01 -1.82 29.21
CA ILE A 274 -0.38 -0.50 28.73
C ILE A 274 0.49 0.57 29.38
N TYR A 275 1.04 1.44 28.54
CA TYR A 275 1.96 2.51 28.92
C TYR A 275 1.45 3.84 28.36
N LEU A 276 1.26 4.84 29.23
CA LEU A 276 0.81 6.19 28.86
C LEU A 276 1.84 7.25 29.21
N GLY A 277 2.02 8.26 28.37
CA GLY A 277 2.79 9.46 28.73
C GLY A 277 2.16 10.20 29.93
N GLU A 278 2.98 10.95 30.69
CA GLU A 278 2.61 11.51 32.00
C GLU A 278 1.27 12.25 32.03
N LYS A 279 1.06 13.18 31.10
CA LYS A 279 -0.19 13.94 31.04
C LYS A 279 -1.40 13.02 30.83
N SER A 280 -1.33 12.13 29.83
CA SER A 280 -2.41 11.20 29.54
C SER A 280 -2.60 10.15 30.63
N TYR A 281 -1.53 9.74 31.32
CA TYR A 281 -1.61 8.86 32.49
C TYR A 281 -2.43 9.53 33.61
N ASN A 282 -2.05 10.74 34.02
CA ASN A 282 -2.71 11.47 35.10
C ASN A 282 -4.19 11.74 34.80
N GLU A 283 -4.49 12.22 33.58
CA GLU A 283 -5.87 12.45 33.13
C GLU A 283 -6.67 11.15 33.07
N PHE A 284 -6.06 10.04 32.61
CA PHE A 284 -6.74 8.75 32.51
C PHE A 284 -7.08 8.17 33.88
N ILE A 285 -6.14 8.16 34.83
CA ILE A 285 -6.39 7.60 36.17
C ILE A 285 -7.37 8.44 36.99
N GLN A 286 -7.42 9.76 36.78
CA GLN A 286 -8.40 10.64 37.41
C GLN A 286 -9.83 10.30 36.94
N ASN A 287 -10.00 10.03 35.65
CA ASN A 287 -11.30 9.70 35.06
C ASN A 287 -11.67 8.21 35.22
N TYR A 288 -10.69 7.32 35.34
CA TYR A 288 -10.87 5.87 35.41
C TYR A 288 -10.02 5.21 36.51
N PRO A 289 -10.25 5.55 37.80
CA PRO A 289 -9.40 5.11 38.91
C PRO A 289 -9.33 3.59 39.09
N LYS A 290 -10.33 2.85 38.59
CA LYS A 290 -10.34 1.37 38.57
C LYS A 290 -9.13 0.75 37.82
N TYR A 291 -8.42 1.53 37.00
CA TYR A 291 -7.30 1.06 36.17
C TYR A 291 -5.91 1.53 36.64
N ILE A 292 -5.79 2.18 37.80
CA ILE A 292 -4.52 2.76 38.28
C ILE A 292 -3.36 1.74 38.33
N ASN A 293 -3.64 0.48 38.70
CA ASN A 293 -2.64 -0.59 38.77
C ASN A 293 -2.47 -1.37 37.46
N LYS A 294 -3.19 -0.98 36.39
CA LYS A 294 -3.16 -1.64 35.07
C LYS A 294 -2.49 -0.81 33.99
N VAL A 295 -2.25 0.48 34.24
CA VAL A 295 -1.55 1.38 33.34
C VAL A 295 -0.22 1.76 33.98
N LYS A 296 0.85 1.79 33.19
CA LYS A 296 2.18 2.23 33.61
C LYS A 296 2.50 3.58 32.98
N LEU A 297 3.34 4.36 33.65
CA LEU A 297 3.91 5.57 33.08
C LEU A 297 4.90 5.20 31.97
N TRP A 298 4.81 5.88 30.83
CA TRP A 298 5.80 5.82 29.76
C TRP A 298 6.70 7.05 29.82
N GLU A 299 7.91 6.88 30.35
CA GLU A 299 8.94 7.89 30.23
C GLU A 299 9.48 7.86 28.80
N LYS A 300 9.28 8.94 28.04
CA LYS A 300 9.83 9.06 26.69
C LYS A 300 11.35 9.01 26.83
N GLN A 301 11.97 7.94 26.32
CA GLN A 301 13.42 7.90 26.21
C GLN A 301 13.82 8.93 25.15
N ASN A 302 14.56 9.97 25.60
CA ASN A 302 15.07 11.04 24.75
C ASN A 302 16.02 10.52 23.66
#